data_AF-A0A3C0WRY9-F1
#
_entry.id   AF-A0A3C0WRY9-F1
#
_cell.length_a   1.000
_cell.length_b   1.000
_cell.length_c   1.000
_cell.angle_alpha   90.00
_cell.angle_beta   90.00
_cell.angle_gamma   90.00
#
_symmetry.space_group_name_H-M   'P 1'
#
loop_
_entity.id
_entity.type
_entity.pdbx_description
1 polymer ?
#
loop_
_entity_poly.entity_id
_entity_poly.type
_entity_poly.pdbx_seq_one_letter_code
_entity_poly.pdbx_strand_id
1 'polypeptide(L)'
;MRRFLQRLILALLWLAGMLTAFPAQSSSVAAQSAAPLYLIITPDAFASALTDFITVQQERGFQVQLALLSQTGTEKEQIKNYIQRLFPRPKYVLLVGDNEFIPTWPFTTFAIPPASTDLYYTTFTDNSYRPKTILGRLPVHNTTDLTDYMSKLIAYYHMAAIPSWQQQISFIATDHPTFAMDTEDDFNYIIATDTTPTGYSGTFTGRDGAIAPTTGGDRLFPLTYNANSDDVVSIIGEGRAAVVYLGSGSPTSWDWNAGPFLSVNQVRTFSGPPIPLVLALAHKTADFATAESMADAWILNAQSGALVYIGASADTQNNSARALANEFFNTEFYDFSTPRSVGEALQASLLYLDKIFYTPPGGKAEYERYQLFGDPSLTFRLPQGARLRSHKFYLPVDWGSQVIIPFSVENPGETAETFELTIHSFALNPVALDVYSVELAPGAATVVYATVQMSTDYPVGASDNITLTATQHEPLPADELIKTKITVSLQTFDPAIPLPLVKRSNFGKPYLRPDAAVGIIQ
;
A
#
# COMPACT_ATOMS: atom_id res chain seq x y z
N MET A 1 -3.55 -1.81 -80.21
CA MET A 1 -2.50 -1.04 -79.52
C MET A 1 -2.96 -0.30 -78.26
N ARG A 2 -4.03 0.53 -78.28
CA ARG A 2 -4.49 1.27 -77.07
C ARG A 2 -4.90 0.42 -75.86
N ARG A 3 -5.53 -0.75 -76.06
CA ARG A 3 -5.95 -1.65 -74.97
C ARG A 3 -4.81 -2.48 -74.36
N PHE A 4 -3.70 -2.63 -75.06
CA PHE A 4 -2.50 -3.31 -74.55
C PHE A 4 -1.66 -2.37 -73.69
N LEU A 5 -1.59 -1.09 -74.09
CA LEU A 5 -0.89 -0.03 -73.35
C LEU A 5 -1.59 0.31 -72.01
N GLN A 6 -2.93 0.29 -71.96
CA GLN A 6 -3.69 0.50 -70.71
C GLN A 6 -3.50 -0.64 -69.70
N ARG A 7 -3.34 -1.90 -70.16
CA ARG A 7 -3.06 -3.04 -69.27
C ARG A 7 -1.62 -3.04 -68.76
N LEU A 8 -0.67 -2.54 -69.56
CA LEU A 8 0.73 -2.38 -69.14
C LEU A 8 0.90 -1.27 -68.08
N ILE A 9 0.15 -0.17 -68.20
CA ILE A 9 0.18 0.94 -67.23
C ILE A 9 -0.48 0.54 -65.89
N LEU A 10 -1.58 -0.23 -65.91
CA LEU A 10 -2.17 -0.78 -64.67
C LEU A 10 -1.27 -1.84 -64.01
N ALA A 11 -0.55 -2.65 -64.78
CA ALA A 11 0.40 -3.63 -64.23
C ALA A 11 1.65 -2.97 -63.62
N LEU A 12 2.15 -1.88 -64.22
CA LEU A 12 3.26 -1.08 -63.68
C LEU A 12 2.87 -0.27 -62.43
N LEU A 13 1.61 0.19 -62.34
CA LEU A 13 1.08 0.83 -61.12
C LEU A 13 0.84 -0.19 -59.98
N TRP A 14 0.57 -1.46 -60.30
CA TRP A 14 0.52 -2.54 -59.31
C TRP A 14 1.91 -2.99 -58.83
N LEU A 15 2.91 -3.04 -59.72
CA LEU A 15 4.29 -3.40 -59.31
C LEU A 15 5.01 -2.29 -58.55
N ALA A 16 4.72 -1.01 -58.82
CA ALA A 16 5.28 0.11 -58.05
C ALA A 16 4.69 0.23 -56.63
N GLY A 17 3.48 -0.32 -56.40
CA GLY A 17 2.85 -0.40 -55.08
C GLY A 17 3.32 -1.56 -54.20
N MET A 18 4.12 -2.50 -54.73
CA MET A 18 4.59 -3.70 -54.00
C MET A 18 6.08 -3.68 -53.63
N LEU A 19 6.79 -2.55 -53.81
CA LEU A 19 8.23 -2.46 -53.56
C LEU A 19 8.66 -1.40 -52.52
N THR A 20 7.73 -0.80 -51.79
CA THR A 20 8.06 0.02 -50.60
C THR A 20 7.06 -0.23 -49.47
N ALA A 21 7.09 -1.45 -48.95
CA ALA A 21 6.62 -1.73 -47.60
C ALA A 21 7.65 -2.68 -46.96
N PHE A 22 8.85 -2.15 -46.72
CA PHE A 22 9.57 -2.64 -45.56
C PHE A 22 8.60 -2.45 -44.39
N PRO A 23 8.28 -3.50 -43.60
CA PRO A 23 7.68 -3.22 -42.31
C PRO A 23 8.69 -2.30 -41.63
N ALA A 24 8.32 -1.04 -41.44
CA ALA A 24 8.91 -0.29 -40.37
C ALA A 24 8.66 -1.18 -39.15
N GLN A 25 9.70 -1.88 -38.70
CA GLN A 25 9.81 -2.16 -37.29
C GLN A 25 9.77 -0.79 -36.66
N SER A 26 8.55 -0.30 -36.37
CA SER A 26 8.34 0.48 -35.19
C SER A 26 8.73 -0.46 -34.06
N SER A 27 10.03 -0.54 -33.80
CA SER A 27 10.49 -0.63 -32.43
C SER A 27 9.86 0.57 -31.75
N SER A 28 8.62 0.41 -31.30
CA SER A 28 8.17 1.06 -30.09
C SER A 28 9.16 0.57 -29.05
N VAL A 29 10.30 1.26 -28.97
CA VAL A 29 10.99 1.38 -27.71
C VAL A 29 9.91 1.98 -26.83
N ALA A 30 9.18 1.13 -26.11
CA ALA A 30 8.36 1.58 -25.01
C ALA A 30 9.31 2.46 -24.23
N ALA A 31 9.05 3.77 -24.22
CA ALA A 31 9.89 4.71 -23.51
C ALA A 31 9.99 4.17 -22.09
N GLN A 32 11.14 3.58 -21.75
CA GLN A 32 11.35 3.01 -20.44
C GLN A 32 11.19 4.20 -19.51
N SER A 33 10.11 4.20 -18.73
CA SER A 33 9.86 5.23 -17.74
C SER A 33 11.16 5.41 -16.97
N ALA A 34 11.67 6.64 -16.91
CA ALA A 34 12.88 6.91 -16.12
C ALA A 34 12.65 6.37 -14.70
N ALA A 35 13.65 5.66 -14.17
CA ALA A 35 13.59 5.10 -12.83
C ALA A 35 13.23 6.21 -11.82
N PRO A 36 12.27 5.99 -10.90
CA PRO A 36 11.91 7.00 -9.93
C PRO A 36 13.10 7.35 -9.02
N LEU A 37 13.29 8.65 -8.77
CA LEU A 37 14.35 9.15 -7.90
C LEU A 37 14.02 8.86 -6.42
N TYR A 38 14.97 8.23 -5.71
CA TYR A 38 14.99 8.01 -4.28
C TYR A 38 16.12 8.86 -3.67
N LEU A 39 15.78 9.84 -2.86
CA LEU A 39 16.75 10.73 -2.22
C LEU A 39 17.01 10.29 -0.78
N ILE A 40 18.28 10.17 -0.40
CA ILE A 40 18.71 9.99 0.99
C ILE A 40 19.41 11.26 1.45
N ILE A 41 19.00 11.82 2.59
CA ILE A 41 19.68 12.97 3.23
C ILE A 41 20.21 12.52 4.59
N THR A 42 21.50 12.72 4.86
CA THR A 42 22.14 12.16 6.06
C THR A 42 23.38 12.96 6.50
N PRO A 43 23.78 12.92 7.80
CA PRO A 43 25.09 13.36 8.23
C PRO A 43 26.22 12.67 7.47
N ASP A 44 27.30 13.40 7.20
CA ASP A 44 28.49 12.89 6.51
C ASP A 44 29.07 11.61 7.17
N ALA A 45 28.99 11.51 8.50
CA ALA A 45 29.46 10.36 9.28
C ALA A 45 28.71 9.05 8.98
N PHE A 46 27.47 9.12 8.48
CA PHE A 46 26.61 7.98 8.22
C PHE A 46 26.67 7.49 6.77
N ALA A 47 27.30 8.27 5.88
CA ALA A 47 27.34 7.99 4.44
C ALA A 47 27.85 6.59 4.08
N SER A 48 28.91 6.13 4.76
CA SER A 48 29.53 4.82 4.47
C SER A 48 28.62 3.64 4.78
N ALA A 49 27.85 3.72 5.86
CA ALA A 49 26.91 2.67 6.30
C ALA A 49 25.68 2.52 5.39
N LEU A 50 25.45 3.49 4.48
CA LEU A 50 24.33 3.45 3.52
C LEU A 50 24.68 2.81 2.18
N THR A 51 25.95 2.43 1.97
CA THR A 51 26.43 1.93 0.67
C THR A 51 25.62 0.73 0.18
N ASP A 52 25.45 -0.29 1.02
CA ASP A 52 24.73 -1.50 0.62
C ASP A 52 23.25 -1.21 0.41
N PHE A 53 22.64 -0.36 1.24
CA PHE A 53 21.25 0.05 1.06
C PHE A 53 21.04 0.80 -0.26
N ILE A 54 21.96 1.67 -0.65
CA ILE A 54 21.91 2.35 -1.96
C ILE A 54 21.92 1.31 -3.10
N THR A 55 22.76 0.28 -3.02
CA THR A 55 22.78 -0.81 -4.01
C THR A 55 21.44 -1.56 -4.05
N VAL A 56 20.88 -1.93 -2.90
CA VAL A 56 19.58 -2.61 -2.83
C VAL A 56 18.46 -1.77 -3.45
N GLN A 57 18.43 -0.47 -3.18
CA GLN A 57 17.43 0.43 -3.78
C GLN A 57 17.61 0.54 -5.31
N GLN A 58 18.85 0.54 -5.80
CA GLN A 58 19.12 0.52 -7.25
C GLN A 58 18.66 -0.79 -7.90
N GLU A 59 18.89 -1.94 -7.26
CA GLU A 59 18.40 -3.25 -7.70
C GLU A 59 16.87 -3.33 -7.72
N ARG A 60 16.22 -2.66 -6.76
CA ARG A 60 14.76 -2.47 -6.71
C ARG A 60 14.23 -1.47 -7.75
N GLY A 61 15.09 -0.92 -8.60
CA GLY A 61 14.71 -0.08 -9.75
C GLY A 61 14.63 1.42 -9.45
N PHE A 62 15.22 1.90 -8.35
CA PHE A 62 15.31 3.32 -8.05
C PHE A 62 16.57 3.96 -8.61
N GLN A 63 16.47 5.21 -9.09
CA GLN A 63 17.63 6.07 -9.20
C GLN A 63 17.92 6.63 -7.81
N VAL A 64 19.05 6.30 -7.19
CA VAL A 64 19.35 6.74 -5.81
C VAL A 64 20.30 7.93 -5.81
N GLN A 65 19.96 8.97 -5.05
CA GLN A 65 20.84 10.11 -4.79
C GLN A 65 21.09 10.20 -3.29
N LEU A 66 22.37 10.19 -2.90
CA LEU A 66 22.81 10.49 -1.54
C LEU A 66 23.21 11.96 -1.44
N ALA A 67 22.62 12.69 -0.50
CA ALA A 67 22.93 14.07 -0.17
C ALA A 67 23.41 14.16 1.28
N LEU A 68 24.58 14.76 1.48
CA LEU A 68 25.16 14.92 2.82
C LEU A 68 24.71 16.25 3.44
N LEU A 69 24.65 16.33 4.77
CA LEU A 69 24.34 17.60 5.44
C LEU A 69 25.38 18.70 5.13
N SER A 70 26.64 18.34 4.83
CA SER A 70 27.63 19.27 4.27
C SER A 70 27.24 19.89 2.92
N GLN A 71 26.31 19.27 2.18
CA GLN A 71 25.79 19.75 0.90
C GLN A 71 24.42 20.43 1.04
N THR A 72 23.54 19.91 1.89
CA THR A 72 22.18 20.45 2.07
C THR A 72 22.13 21.64 3.01
N GLY A 73 23.09 21.74 3.94
CA GLY A 73 22.97 22.51 5.17
C GLY A 73 22.26 21.70 6.27
N THR A 74 22.32 22.18 7.50
CA THR A 74 21.78 21.52 8.71
C THR A 74 20.48 22.15 9.21
N GLU A 75 20.11 23.32 8.70
CA GLU A 75 18.85 23.97 9.07
C GLU A 75 17.68 23.40 8.25
N LYS A 76 16.50 23.29 8.87
CA LYS A 76 15.29 22.74 8.23
C LYS A 76 14.92 23.46 6.92
N GLU A 77 15.08 24.79 6.86
CA GLU A 77 14.86 25.56 5.63
C GLU A 77 15.88 25.24 4.54
N GLN A 78 17.15 24.97 4.90
CA GLN A 78 18.20 24.65 3.93
C GLN A 78 17.95 23.27 3.30
N ILE A 79 17.63 22.28 4.13
CA ILE A 79 17.28 20.92 3.69
C ILE A 79 16.01 20.93 2.83
N LYS A 80 14.95 21.64 3.25
CA LYS A 80 13.73 21.82 2.44
C LYS A 80 14.04 22.43 1.07
N ASN A 81 14.85 23.50 1.06
CA ASN A 81 15.25 24.17 -0.19
C ASN A 81 16.09 23.26 -1.10
N TYR A 82 16.91 22.38 -0.53
CA TYR A 82 17.65 21.38 -1.30
C TYR A 82 16.68 20.41 -2.01
N ILE A 83 15.74 19.81 -1.28
CA ILE A 83 14.74 18.87 -1.83
C ILE A 83 13.92 19.55 -2.94
N GLN A 84 13.47 20.79 -2.70
CA GLN A 84 12.63 21.55 -3.63
C GLN A 84 13.29 21.84 -4.99
N ARG A 85 14.62 21.94 -5.04
CA ARG A 85 15.39 22.27 -6.25
C ARG A 85 15.68 21.06 -7.14
N LEU A 86 15.43 19.84 -6.67
CA LEU A 86 15.71 18.63 -7.44
C LEU A 86 14.73 18.47 -8.62
N PHE A 87 15.30 18.17 -9.80
CA PHE A 87 14.56 17.83 -11.00
C PHE A 87 15.26 16.66 -11.74
N PRO A 88 14.58 15.51 -11.98
CA PRO A 88 13.20 15.21 -11.59
C PRO A 88 13.02 15.24 -10.07
N ARG A 89 11.78 15.47 -9.62
CA ARG A 89 11.47 15.44 -8.18
C ARG A 89 11.64 14.02 -7.64
N PRO A 90 12.18 13.86 -6.42
CA PRO A 90 12.21 12.55 -5.78
C PRO A 90 10.78 12.03 -5.60
N LYS A 91 10.59 10.73 -5.84
CA LYS A 91 9.37 10.00 -5.45
C LYS A 91 9.40 9.74 -3.95
N TYR A 92 10.57 9.34 -3.44
CA TYR A 92 10.82 9.06 -2.03
C TYR A 92 11.98 9.91 -1.52
N VAL A 93 11.86 10.36 -0.28
CA VAL A 93 12.94 10.98 0.51
C VAL A 93 13.07 10.19 1.80
N LEU A 94 14.29 9.80 2.15
CA LEU A 94 14.64 9.22 3.44
C LEU A 94 15.57 10.17 4.18
N LEU A 95 15.12 10.67 5.32
CA LEU A 95 15.96 11.43 6.26
C LEU A 95 16.64 10.43 7.19
N VAL A 96 17.97 10.40 7.23
CA VAL A 96 18.73 9.47 8.06
C VAL A 96 19.49 10.25 9.12
N GLY A 97 18.95 10.22 10.34
CA GLY A 97 19.40 10.99 11.50
C GLY A 97 18.21 11.49 12.30
N ASP A 98 18.33 11.46 13.62
CA ASP A 98 17.29 12.01 14.49
C ASP A 98 17.30 13.57 14.55
N ASN A 99 16.45 14.16 15.38
CA ASN A 99 16.15 15.60 15.44
C ASN A 99 17.37 16.45 15.84
N GLU A 100 18.40 15.88 16.47
CA GLU A 100 19.68 16.56 16.72
C GLU A 100 20.50 16.82 15.45
N PHE A 101 20.27 16.05 14.38
CA PHE A 101 20.94 16.21 13.09
C PHE A 101 20.05 16.90 12.06
N ILE A 102 18.77 16.52 12.01
CA ILE A 102 17.80 16.96 11.00
C ILE A 102 16.58 17.52 11.75
N PRO A 103 16.51 18.84 11.99
CA PRO A 103 15.47 19.45 12.81
C PRO A 103 14.06 19.26 12.26
N THR A 104 13.04 19.45 13.10
CA THR A 104 11.61 19.36 12.72
C THR A 104 10.92 20.73 12.70
N TRP A 105 9.70 20.82 12.15
CA TRP A 105 8.86 22.01 12.30
C TRP A 105 7.89 21.86 13.47
N PRO A 106 7.75 22.90 14.33
CA PRO A 106 6.69 22.91 15.31
C PRO A 106 5.33 23.14 14.63
N PHE A 107 4.29 22.50 15.13
CA PHE A 107 2.90 22.77 14.81
C PHE A 107 2.03 22.65 16.05
N THR A 108 0.84 23.24 16.00
CA THR A 108 -0.13 23.18 17.10
C THR A 108 -1.44 22.59 16.61
N THR A 109 -2.00 21.69 17.41
CA THR A 109 -3.39 21.23 17.28
C THR A 109 -4.25 21.93 18.34
N PHE A 110 -5.57 21.74 18.28
CA PHE A 110 -6.55 22.58 18.97
C PHE A 110 -6.47 22.62 20.51
N ALA A 111 -5.68 21.75 21.17
CA ALA A 111 -5.70 21.65 22.63
C ALA A 111 -4.38 21.24 23.32
N ILE A 112 -3.23 21.15 22.64
CA ILE A 112 -2.03 20.44 23.16
C ILE A 112 -0.75 21.28 22.96
N PRO A 113 0.31 21.07 23.76
CA PRO A 113 1.65 21.63 23.51
C PRO A 113 2.10 21.49 22.05
N PRO A 114 3.03 22.36 21.59
CA PRO A 114 3.57 22.26 20.24
C PRO A 114 4.16 20.86 20.02
N ALA A 115 3.68 20.21 18.96
CA ALA A 115 4.22 18.96 18.45
C ALA A 115 5.15 19.26 17.26
N SER A 116 5.91 18.26 16.83
CA SER A 116 6.85 18.40 15.72
C SER A 116 6.45 17.55 14.51
N THR A 117 6.77 18.04 13.31
CA THR A 117 6.45 17.37 12.05
C THR A 117 7.56 17.51 11.03
N ASP A 118 7.74 16.46 10.24
CA ASP A 118 8.61 16.47 9.06
C ASP A 118 7.88 16.85 7.76
N LEU A 119 6.54 16.95 7.78
CA LEU A 119 5.68 17.20 6.62
C LEU A 119 6.26 18.27 5.68
N TYR A 120 6.73 19.38 6.26
CA TYR A 120 7.14 20.58 5.52
C TYR A 120 8.44 20.42 4.73
N TYR A 121 9.22 19.34 4.91
CA TYR A 121 10.31 18.98 3.99
C TYR A 121 9.81 18.69 2.57
N THR A 122 8.54 18.28 2.45
CA THR A 122 7.97 17.78 1.20
C THR A 122 6.90 18.70 0.60
N THR A 123 6.67 19.88 1.20
CA THR A 123 5.72 20.88 0.68
C THR A 123 6.45 21.97 -0.09
N PHE A 124 6.02 22.25 -1.32
CA PHE A 124 6.80 23.05 -2.30
C PHE A 124 6.21 24.42 -2.63
N THR A 125 5.11 24.80 -1.98
CA THR A 125 4.55 26.14 -2.07
C THR A 125 4.20 26.63 -0.68
N ASP A 126 4.41 27.91 -0.42
CA ASP A 126 4.01 28.53 0.83
C ASP A 126 2.51 28.31 1.05
N ASN A 127 2.14 27.90 2.27
CA ASN A 127 0.78 27.51 2.69
C ASN A 127 0.21 26.19 2.15
N SER A 128 1.00 25.35 1.46
CA SER A 128 0.57 23.98 1.16
C SER A 128 1.01 23.00 2.25
N TYR A 129 0.07 22.17 2.70
CA TYR A 129 0.28 21.04 3.61
C TYR A 129 0.15 19.69 2.89
N ARG A 130 -0.04 19.69 1.56
CA ARG A 130 -0.10 18.46 0.76
C ARG A 130 1.30 18.14 0.23
N PRO A 131 1.91 17.03 0.66
CA PRO A 131 3.27 16.69 0.29
C PRO A 131 3.38 16.39 -1.21
N LYS A 132 4.57 16.61 -1.77
CA LYS A 132 4.90 16.38 -3.19
C LYS A 132 5.85 15.22 -3.42
N THR A 133 6.40 14.67 -2.34
CA THR A 133 7.23 13.47 -2.28
C THR A 133 6.86 12.72 -1.02
N ILE A 134 7.12 11.41 -1.01
CA ILE A 134 6.83 10.53 0.12
C ILE A 134 8.05 10.55 1.03
N LEU A 135 7.84 10.77 2.33
CA LEU A 135 8.91 10.94 3.31
C LEU A 135 8.92 9.79 4.30
N GLY A 136 10.11 9.32 4.65
CA GLY A 136 10.36 8.59 5.88
C GLY A 136 11.57 9.13 6.62
N ARG A 137 11.68 8.82 7.90
CA ARG A 137 12.84 9.14 8.74
C ARG A 137 13.41 7.90 9.42
N LEU A 138 14.73 7.78 9.49
CA LEU A 138 15.43 6.88 10.39
C LEU A 138 15.98 7.69 11.56
N PRO A 139 15.47 7.52 12.79
CA PRO A 139 15.85 8.32 13.95
C PRO A 139 17.14 7.77 14.58
N VAL A 140 18.18 7.62 13.78
CA VAL A 140 19.46 7.05 14.23
C VAL A 140 20.30 8.15 14.88
N HIS A 141 20.90 7.84 16.03
CA HIS A 141 21.77 8.77 16.77
C HIS A 141 23.25 8.55 16.46
N ASN A 142 23.60 7.34 16.01
CA ASN A 142 24.97 6.94 15.74
C ASN A 142 25.07 5.87 14.63
N THR A 143 26.29 5.55 14.21
CA THR A 143 26.55 4.60 13.12
C THR A 143 26.15 3.16 13.46
N THR A 144 26.15 2.77 14.75
CA THR A 144 25.71 1.43 15.19
C THR A 144 24.22 1.28 14.97
N ASP A 145 23.42 2.24 15.43
CA ASP A 145 21.96 2.28 15.22
C ASP A 145 21.61 2.10 13.74
N LEU A 146 22.32 2.83 12.88
CA LEU A 146 22.13 2.78 11.43
C LEU A 146 22.53 1.42 10.85
N THR A 147 23.67 0.86 11.27
CA THR A 147 24.14 -0.44 10.78
C THR A 147 23.18 -1.55 11.17
N ASP A 148 22.68 -1.53 12.40
CA ASP A 148 21.73 -2.51 12.91
C ASP A 148 20.39 -2.43 12.15
N TYR A 149 19.85 -1.23 11.96
CA TYR A 149 18.63 -1.04 11.17
C TYR A 149 18.82 -1.48 9.70
N MET A 150 19.91 -1.07 9.05
CA MET A 150 20.18 -1.42 7.65
C MET A 150 20.32 -2.93 7.46
N SER A 151 20.96 -3.62 8.40
CA SER A 151 21.11 -5.08 8.36
C SER A 151 19.75 -5.78 8.32
N LYS A 152 18.79 -5.35 9.16
CA LYS A 152 17.43 -5.90 9.16
C LYS A 152 16.68 -5.61 7.85
N LEU A 153 16.77 -4.37 7.36
CA LEU A 153 16.06 -3.93 6.16
C LEU A 153 16.58 -4.61 4.88
N ILE A 154 17.90 -4.70 4.74
CA ILE A 154 18.54 -5.39 3.61
C ILE A 154 18.22 -6.88 3.65
N ALA A 155 18.28 -7.51 4.83
CA ALA A 155 17.90 -8.90 4.99
C ALA A 155 16.47 -9.14 4.51
N TYR A 156 15.52 -8.26 4.85
CA TYR A 156 14.14 -8.32 4.37
C TYR A 156 14.04 -8.25 2.83
N TYR A 157 14.75 -7.32 2.18
CA TYR A 157 14.70 -7.18 0.72
C TYR A 157 15.35 -8.34 -0.04
N HIS A 158 16.30 -9.04 0.58
CA HIS A 158 16.97 -10.20 -0.02
C HIS A 158 16.35 -11.55 0.38
N MET A 159 15.26 -11.57 1.14
CA MET A 159 14.59 -12.83 1.49
C MET A 159 14.06 -13.52 0.22
N ALA A 160 14.59 -14.71 -0.09
CA ALA A 160 14.17 -15.49 -1.25
C ALA A 160 12.72 -16.01 -1.10
N ALA A 161 12.41 -16.66 0.03
CA ALA A 161 11.08 -17.17 0.34
C ALA A 161 10.33 -16.29 1.35
N ILE A 162 9.01 -16.46 1.44
CA ILE A 162 8.16 -15.77 2.44
C ILE A 162 8.02 -16.69 3.65
N PRO A 163 8.69 -16.41 4.77
CA PRO A 163 8.59 -17.24 5.97
C PRO A 163 7.17 -17.18 6.58
N SER A 164 6.80 -18.18 7.36
CA SER A 164 5.45 -18.31 7.94
C SER A 164 5.01 -17.10 8.76
N TRP A 165 5.92 -16.49 9.53
CA TRP A 165 5.63 -15.28 10.31
C TRP A 165 5.24 -14.08 9.42
N GLN A 166 5.73 -14.02 8.17
CA GLN A 166 5.39 -12.97 7.20
C GLN A 166 4.04 -13.25 6.52
N GLN A 167 3.41 -14.37 6.82
CA GLN A 167 2.04 -14.68 6.39
C GLN A 167 1.01 -14.40 7.49
N GLN A 168 1.44 -13.73 8.56
CA GLN A 168 0.62 -13.45 9.73
C GLN A 168 0.51 -11.93 9.97
N ILE A 169 -0.69 -11.45 10.29
CA ILE A 169 -0.95 -10.04 10.65
C ILE A 169 -1.65 -10.00 12.00
N SER A 170 -1.32 -9.03 12.84
CA SER A 170 -2.03 -8.84 14.11
C SER A 170 -2.78 -7.51 14.17
N PHE A 171 -4.03 -7.57 14.63
CA PHE A 171 -4.88 -6.42 14.90
C PHE A 171 -5.14 -6.30 16.41
N ILE A 172 -4.66 -5.22 17.02
CA ILE A 172 -4.73 -4.95 18.46
C ILE A 172 -5.71 -3.82 18.70
N ALA A 173 -6.87 -4.14 19.30
CA ALA A 173 -7.93 -3.18 19.58
C ALA A 173 -7.83 -2.61 21.01
N THR A 174 -8.43 -1.44 21.20
CA THR A 174 -8.57 -0.78 22.51
C THR A 174 -9.68 -1.41 23.35
N ASP A 175 -9.54 -1.38 24.68
CA ASP A 175 -10.59 -1.68 25.65
C ASP A 175 -11.45 -0.46 26.01
N HIS A 176 -11.21 0.69 25.34
CA HIS A 176 -11.87 1.94 25.68
C HIS A 176 -13.40 1.77 25.69
N PRO A 177 -14.10 2.12 26.80
CA PRO A 177 -15.50 1.77 27.02
C PRO A 177 -16.48 2.20 25.92
N THR A 178 -16.17 3.29 25.21
CA THR A 178 -17.02 3.84 24.14
C THR A 178 -16.55 3.50 22.72
N PHE A 179 -15.34 2.99 22.52
CA PHE A 179 -14.75 2.84 21.18
C PHE A 179 -14.20 1.44 20.90
N ALA A 180 -14.18 0.54 21.90
CA ALA A 180 -13.71 -0.83 21.75
C ALA A 180 -14.48 -1.58 20.65
N MET A 181 -15.81 -1.62 20.73
CA MET A 181 -16.66 -2.30 19.75
C MET A 181 -16.47 -1.75 18.34
N ASP A 182 -16.49 -0.43 18.20
CA ASP A 182 -16.23 0.29 16.95
C ASP A 182 -14.87 -0.05 16.32
N THR A 183 -13.84 -0.24 17.15
CA THR A 183 -12.48 -0.59 16.68
C THR A 183 -12.41 -2.04 16.24
N GLU A 184 -13.02 -2.96 17.02
CA GLU A 184 -13.09 -4.38 16.69
C GLU A 184 -13.91 -4.62 15.40
N ASP A 185 -14.99 -3.88 15.19
CA ASP A 185 -15.80 -3.94 13.97
C ASP A 185 -15.02 -3.47 12.74
N ASP A 186 -14.27 -2.36 12.84
CA ASP A 186 -13.42 -1.88 11.75
C ASP A 186 -12.29 -2.87 11.42
N PHE A 187 -11.66 -3.47 12.43
CA PHE A 187 -10.68 -4.51 12.19
C PHE A 187 -11.31 -5.76 11.58
N ASN A 188 -12.49 -6.17 12.02
CA ASN A 188 -13.22 -7.27 11.37
C ASN A 188 -13.56 -6.95 9.90
N TYR A 189 -13.89 -5.69 9.59
CA TYR A 189 -14.10 -5.23 8.22
C TYR A 189 -12.83 -5.38 7.39
N ILE A 190 -11.70 -4.77 7.82
CA ILE A 190 -10.39 -4.90 7.15
C ILE A 190 -10.01 -6.37 6.99
N ILE A 191 -10.23 -7.19 8.02
CA ILE A 191 -9.92 -8.61 7.98
C ILE A 191 -10.75 -9.32 6.90
N ALA A 192 -12.05 -9.03 6.82
CA ALA A 192 -12.94 -9.66 5.85
C ALA A 192 -12.68 -9.17 4.42
N THR A 193 -12.36 -7.89 4.23
CA THR A 193 -12.23 -7.27 2.90
C THR A 193 -10.84 -7.40 2.30
N ASP A 194 -9.79 -7.36 3.13
CA ASP A 194 -8.42 -7.16 2.67
C ASP A 194 -7.48 -8.30 3.05
N THR A 195 -7.41 -8.70 4.32
CA THR A 195 -6.38 -9.67 4.76
C THR A 195 -6.80 -11.13 4.65
N THR A 196 -8.07 -11.46 4.90
CA THR A 196 -8.61 -12.82 4.64
C THR A 196 -8.47 -13.20 3.16
N PRO A 197 -8.86 -12.33 2.20
CA PRO A 197 -8.80 -12.73 0.79
C PRO A 197 -7.39 -12.74 0.18
N THR A 198 -6.40 -12.22 0.90
CA THR A 198 -4.98 -12.26 0.54
C THR A 198 -4.22 -13.39 1.22
N GLY A 199 -4.92 -14.23 1.99
CA GLY A 199 -4.34 -15.44 2.60
C GLY A 199 -3.55 -15.18 3.87
N TYR A 200 -3.60 -13.98 4.46
CA TYR A 200 -3.00 -13.76 5.77
C TYR A 200 -3.73 -14.54 6.86
N SER A 201 -3.01 -14.82 7.93
CA SER A 201 -3.51 -15.58 9.07
C SER A 201 -3.04 -14.98 10.39
N GLY A 202 -3.42 -15.63 11.49
CA GLY A 202 -2.95 -15.37 12.85
C GLY A 202 -2.76 -16.67 13.61
N THR A 203 -2.31 -16.57 14.85
CA THR A 203 -2.13 -17.68 15.80
C THR A 203 -2.88 -17.47 17.11
N PHE A 204 -3.38 -16.26 17.41
CA PHE A 204 -4.16 -15.98 18.61
C PHE A 204 -5.56 -16.57 18.53
N THR A 205 -5.92 -17.40 19.52
CA THR A 205 -7.21 -18.13 19.56
C THR A 205 -8.18 -17.61 20.62
N GLY A 206 -7.88 -16.50 21.29
CA GLY A 206 -8.71 -15.95 22.37
C GLY A 206 -8.39 -16.54 23.76
N ARG A 207 -8.93 -15.88 24.80
CA ARG A 207 -9.00 -16.40 26.18
C ARG A 207 -10.45 -16.72 26.56
N ASP A 208 -10.63 -17.67 27.48
CA ASP A 208 -11.88 -17.98 28.18
C ASP A 208 -13.18 -17.98 27.33
N GLY A 209 -13.53 -19.13 26.75
CA GLY A 209 -14.89 -19.44 26.26
C GLY A 209 -15.25 -18.95 24.85
N ALA A 210 -14.63 -17.89 24.34
CA ALA A 210 -14.78 -17.43 22.95
C ALA A 210 -13.50 -17.73 22.14
N ILE A 211 -13.64 -18.46 21.02
CA ILE A 211 -12.51 -18.80 20.14
C ILE A 211 -12.36 -17.70 19.08
N ALA A 212 -11.22 -17.01 19.09
CA ALA A 212 -10.89 -16.05 18.06
C ALA A 212 -10.57 -16.79 16.75
N PRO A 213 -11.22 -16.45 15.62
CA PRO A 213 -10.79 -16.95 14.33
C PRO A 213 -9.37 -16.46 14.03
N THR A 214 -8.58 -17.29 13.35
CA THR A 214 -7.22 -16.95 12.91
C THR A 214 -7.16 -16.57 11.44
N THR A 215 -8.21 -16.86 10.66
CA THR A 215 -8.28 -16.45 9.25
C THR A 215 -8.20 -14.93 9.13
N GLY A 216 -7.30 -14.46 8.27
CA GLY A 216 -7.05 -13.06 7.97
C GLY A 216 -6.23 -12.29 9.01
N GLY A 217 -5.93 -12.86 10.17
CA GLY A 217 -5.12 -12.17 11.19
C GLY A 217 -5.50 -12.51 12.63
N ASP A 218 -4.58 -12.18 13.54
CA ASP A 218 -4.83 -12.19 14.99
C ASP A 218 -5.85 -11.11 15.34
N ARG A 219 -6.87 -11.50 16.09
CA ARG A 219 -7.85 -10.59 16.70
C ARG A 219 -7.51 -10.41 18.16
N LEU A 220 -6.47 -9.62 18.46
CA LEU A 220 -6.06 -9.26 19.81
C LEU A 220 -7.05 -8.22 20.38
N PHE A 221 -8.29 -8.68 20.55
CA PHE A 221 -9.47 -7.90 20.85
C PHE A 221 -9.83 -8.09 22.33
N PRO A 222 -9.64 -7.07 23.18
CA PRO A 222 -9.89 -7.19 24.61
C PRO A 222 -11.38 -7.36 24.93
N LEU A 223 -12.30 -6.78 24.15
CA LEU A 223 -13.74 -6.87 24.42
C LEU A 223 -14.32 -8.22 24.00
N THR A 224 -14.04 -8.67 22.77
CA THR A 224 -14.65 -9.90 22.23
C THR A 224 -13.90 -11.18 22.62
N TYR A 225 -12.56 -11.16 22.66
CA TYR A 225 -11.74 -12.36 22.86
C TYR A 225 -10.86 -12.32 24.11
N ASN A 226 -11.06 -11.32 24.98
CA ASN A 226 -10.36 -11.15 26.24
C ASN A 226 -8.82 -11.16 26.09
N ALA A 227 -8.33 -10.61 24.98
CA ALA A 227 -6.89 -10.48 24.73
C ALA A 227 -6.25 -9.54 25.75
N ASN A 228 -5.10 -9.92 26.29
CA ASN A 228 -4.37 -9.12 27.27
C ASN A 228 -2.92 -8.82 26.82
N SER A 229 -2.17 -8.18 27.72
CA SER A 229 -0.78 -7.77 27.51
C SER A 229 0.19 -8.89 27.24
N ASP A 230 0.04 -10.03 27.91
CA ASP A 230 0.89 -11.19 27.68
C ASP A 230 0.61 -11.77 26.28
N ASP A 231 -0.66 -11.77 25.84
CA ASP A 231 -1.03 -12.22 24.51
C ASP A 231 -0.43 -11.30 23.45
N VAL A 232 -0.57 -9.97 23.61
CA VAL A 232 0.00 -9.00 22.67
C VAL A 232 1.52 -9.16 22.57
N VAL A 233 2.23 -9.20 23.71
CA VAL A 233 3.70 -9.31 23.75
C VAL A 233 4.19 -10.63 23.14
N SER A 234 3.54 -11.74 23.46
CA SER A 234 3.92 -13.06 22.94
C SER A 234 3.68 -13.16 21.44
N ILE A 235 2.49 -12.81 20.97
CA ILE A 235 2.08 -12.93 19.56
C ILE A 235 2.93 -12.03 18.66
N ILE A 236 3.11 -10.76 18.99
CA ILE A 236 3.91 -9.87 18.12
C ILE A 236 5.41 -10.15 18.24
N GLY A 237 5.87 -10.71 19.36
CA GLY A 237 7.26 -11.13 19.57
C GLY A 237 7.71 -12.27 18.66
N GLU A 238 6.79 -13.02 18.06
CA GLU A 238 7.06 -14.07 17.06
C GLU A 238 7.30 -13.52 15.65
N GLY A 239 7.14 -12.21 15.45
CA GLY A 239 7.22 -11.55 14.14
C GLY A 239 5.91 -11.64 13.36
N ARG A 240 5.55 -10.57 12.65
CA ARG A 240 4.34 -10.48 11.83
C ARG A 240 4.66 -9.72 10.56
N ALA A 241 3.90 -9.93 9.49
CA ALA A 241 3.94 -9.11 8.29
C ALA A 241 3.56 -7.66 8.61
N ALA A 242 2.52 -7.50 9.45
CA ALA A 242 2.11 -6.21 9.99
C ALA A 242 1.53 -6.36 11.39
N VAL A 243 1.75 -5.34 12.22
CA VAL A 243 1.04 -5.14 13.49
C VAL A 243 0.27 -3.84 13.38
N VAL A 244 -1.05 -3.92 13.50
CA VAL A 244 -1.96 -2.79 13.47
C VAL A 244 -2.50 -2.55 14.86
N TYR A 245 -2.23 -1.38 15.40
CA TYR A 245 -2.68 -0.99 16.72
C TYR A 245 -3.59 0.24 16.62
N LEU A 246 -4.78 0.18 17.22
CA LEU A 246 -5.67 1.33 17.34
C LEU A 246 -6.15 1.44 18.80
N GLY A 247 -5.75 2.52 19.47
CA GLY A 247 -6.10 2.75 20.87
C GLY A 247 -5.43 3.97 21.48
N SER A 248 -5.44 4.01 22.82
CA SER A 248 -4.79 5.08 23.58
C SER A 248 -3.27 4.90 23.58
N GLY A 249 -2.51 5.96 23.69
CA GLY A 249 -1.06 5.85 23.76
C GLY A 249 -0.43 6.99 24.52
N SER A 250 0.80 6.74 24.94
CA SER A 250 1.72 7.75 25.38
C SER A 250 2.94 7.75 24.44
N PRO A 251 3.84 8.74 24.53
CA PRO A 251 5.09 8.67 23.79
C PRO A 251 5.87 7.38 23.99
N THR A 252 5.72 6.72 25.15
CA THR A 252 6.53 5.57 25.56
C THR A 252 5.74 4.26 25.74
N SER A 253 4.46 4.21 25.34
CA SER A 253 3.63 3.02 25.50
C SER A 253 2.39 2.98 24.61
N TRP A 254 1.91 1.75 24.34
CA TRP A 254 0.56 1.49 23.85
C TRP A 254 -0.34 1.12 25.04
N ASP A 255 -1.38 1.92 25.27
CA ASP A 255 -2.20 1.88 26.48
C ASP A 255 -3.60 1.34 26.13
N TRP A 256 -3.65 0.21 25.42
CA TRP A 256 -4.89 -0.32 24.87
C TRP A 256 -5.79 -1.01 25.89
N ASN A 257 -5.25 -1.35 27.06
CA ASN A 257 -6.01 -1.92 28.15
C ASN A 257 -5.79 -1.13 29.45
N ALA A 258 -6.50 -1.47 30.53
CA ALA A 258 -6.26 -0.89 31.86
C ALA A 258 -4.88 -1.22 32.50
N GLY A 259 -4.00 -1.95 31.79
CA GLY A 259 -2.65 -2.33 32.20
C GLY A 259 -2.48 -3.84 32.43
N PRO A 260 -1.24 -4.37 32.31
CA PRO A 260 0.01 -3.66 31.99
C PRO A 260 0.14 -3.25 30.52
N PHE A 261 0.79 -2.13 30.21
CA PHE A 261 0.93 -1.62 28.83
C PHE A 261 2.13 -2.23 28.08
N LEU A 262 2.13 -2.19 26.75
CA LEU A 262 3.34 -2.43 25.95
C LEU A 262 4.18 -1.15 25.98
N SER A 263 5.30 -1.19 26.69
CA SER A 263 6.23 -0.06 26.82
C SER A 263 7.42 -0.17 25.88
N VAL A 264 8.16 0.93 25.70
CA VAL A 264 9.47 0.94 25.01
C VAL A 264 10.42 -0.13 25.56
N ASN A 265 10.46 -0.31 26.89
CA ASN A 265 11.30 -1.34 27.51
C ASN A 265 10.91 -2.74 27.07
N GLN A 266 9.60 -3.02 26.93
CA GLN A 266 9.12 -4.31 26.45
C GLN A 266 9.49 -4.52 24.97
N VAL A 267 9.36 -3.48 24.13
CA VAL A 267 9.76 -3.53 22.72
C VAL A 267 11.25 -3.86 22.57
N ARG A 268 12.11 -3.33 23.46
CA ARG A 268 13.56 -3.63 23.48
C ARG A 268 13.87 -5.09 23.82
N THR A 269 12.96 -5.83 24.44
CA THR A 269 13.16 -7.26 24.74
C THR A 269 12.85 -8.19 23.57
N PHE A 270 12.21 -7.71 22.51
CA PHE A 270 11.90 -8.54 21.35
C PHE A 270 13.17 -9.00 20.63
N SER A 271 13.22 -10.29 20.33
CA SER A 271 14.32 -10.96 19.64
C SER A 271 13.86 -11.82 18.45
N GLY A 272 12.56 -11.77 18.12
CA GLY A 272 11.99 -12.45 16.95
C GLY A 272 12.31 -11.73 15.63
N PRO A 273 11.77 -12.23 14.50
CA PRO A 273 11.92 -11.57 13.21
C PRO A 273 11.44 -10.09 13.24
N PRO A 274 12.04 -9.19 12.44
CA PRO A 274 11.58 -7.81 12.36
C PRO A 274 10.20 -7.74 11.68
N ILE A 275 9.36 -6.82 12.15
CA ILE A 275 8.02 -6.56 11.65
C ILE A 275 8.09 -5.51 10.53
N PRO A 276 7.70 -5.83 9.28
CA PRO A 276 7.79 -4.90 8.16
C PRO A 276 6.99 -3.62 8.36
N LEU A 277 5.76 -3.73 8.89
CA LEU A 277 4.95 -2.57 9.25
C LEU A 277 4.40 -2.68 10.68
N VAL A 278 4.67 -1.65 11.47
CA VAL A 278 3.90 -1.33 12.67
C VAL A 278 3.09 -0.08 12.39
N LEU A 279 1.77 -0.22 12.30
CA LEU A 279 0.82 0.88 12.12
C LEU A 279 0.17 1.18 13.47
N ALA A 280 0.67 2.18 14.18
CA ALA A 280 0.22 2.55 15.52
C ALA A 280 -0.62 3.84 15.49
N LEU A 281 -1.92 3.66 15.50
CA LEU A 281 -2.92 4.72 15.44
C LEU A 281 -3.31 5.15 16.86
N ALA A 282 -2.34 5.74 17.54
CA ALA A 282 -2.43 6.14 18.94
C ALA A 282 -1.68 7.47 19.20
N HIS A 283 -2.04 8.13 20.30
CA HIS A 283 -1.52 9.45 20.66
C HIS A 283 0.00 9.44 20.86
N LYS A 284 0.70 10.38 20.21
CA LYS A 284 2.11 10.74 20.48
C LYS A 284 3.14 9.61 20.39
N THR A 285 2.80 8.44 19.87
CA THR A 285 3.72 7.29 19.81
C THR A 285 4.91 7.51 18.87
N ALA A 286 4.91 8.60 18.09
CA ALA A 286 5.98 9.03 17.21
C ALA A 286 6.42 10.47 17.52
N ASP A 287 6.46 10.83 18.81
CA ASP A 287 6.82 12.17 19.29
C ASP A 287 8.33 12.41 19.29
N PHE A 288 8.78 13.34 18.43
CA PHE A 288 10.18 13.78 18.32
C PHE A 288 10.74 14.49 19.56
N ALA A 289 9.90 14.95 20.49
CA ALA A 289 10.35 15.61 21.71
C ALA A 289 10.69 14.62 22.83
N THR A 290 10.30 13.36 22.69
CA THR A 290 10.57 12.30 23.65
C THR A 290 11.93 11.68 23.34
N ALA A 291 12.77 11.50 24.37
CA ALA A 291 14.14 10.99 24.20
C ALA A 291 14.20 9.62 23.51
N GLU A 292 13.19 8.79 23.74
CA GLU A 292 12.95 7.55 23.02
C GLU A 292 11.44 7.30 22.99
N SER A 293 10.80 7.61 21.87
CA SER A 293 9.40 7.31 21.64
C SER A 293 9.18 5.83 21.29
N MET A 294 7.92 5.40 21.22
CA MET A 294 7.57 4.07 20.70
C MET A 294 8.12 3.88 19.28
N ALA A 295 8.02 4.87 18.40
CA ALA A 295 8.60 4.80 17.06
C ALA A 295 10.12 4.54 17.10
N ASP A 296 10.84 5.22 17.99
CA ASP A 296 12.28 5.03 18.17
C ASP A 296 12.60 3.63 18.70
N ALA A 297 11.90 3.19 19.76
CA ALA A 297 12.12 1.87 20.35
C ALA A 297 11.89 0.72 19.35
N TRP A 298 10.85 0.83 18.52
CA TRP A 298 10.55 -0.13 17.48
C TRP A 298 11.59 -0.12 16.36
N ILE A 299 11.96 1.04 15.83
CA ILE A 299 12.91 1.15 14.72
C ILE A 299 14.33 0.75 15.15
N LEU A 300 14.76 1.22 16.32
CA LEU A 300 16.12 1.06 16.84
C LEU A 300 16.35 -0.27 17.58
N ASN A 301 15.36 -1.16 17.70
CA ASN A 301 15.64 -2.51 18.22
C ASN A 301 16.63 -3.21 17.29
N ALA A 302 17.79 -3.62 17.80
CA ALA A 302 18.89 -4.12 16.96
C ALA A 302 18.62 -5.48 16.28
N GLN A 303 17.72 -6.32 16.83
CA GLN A 303 17.49 -7.68 16.34
C GLN A 303 16.10 -7.87 15.73
N SER A 304 15.10 -7.23 16.32
CA SER A 304 13.68 -7.34 15.98
C SER A 304 13.13 -5.94 15.68
N GLY A 305 11.97 -5.62 16.26
CA GLY A 305 11.32 -4.32 16.11
C GLY A 305 10.69 -4.14 14.74
N ALA A 306 10.62 -2.90 14.28
CA ALA A 306 9.97 -2.52 13.03
C ALA A 306 10.98 -2.19 11.93
N LEU A 307 10.61 -2.46 10.67
CA LEU A 307 11.25 -1.86 9.49
C LEU A 307 10.58 -0.53 9.14
N VAL A 308 9.26 -0.44 9.29
CA VAL A 308 8.52 0.80 9.20
C VAL A 308 7.58 0.92 10.40
N TYR A 309 7.59 2.08 11.04
CA TYR A 309 6.66 2.47 12.08
C TYR A 309 5.90 3.71 11.62
N ILE A 310 4.58 3.60 11.48
CA ILE A 310 3.70 4.75 11.20
C ILE A 310 2.96 5.07 12.49
N GLY A 311 3.13 6.28 12.99
CA GLY A 311 2.47 6.75 14.20
C GLY A 311 2.27 8.26 14.21
N ALA A 312 1.66 8.77 15.28
CA ALA A 312 1.38 10.21 15.40
C ALA A 312 2.37 10.90 16.35
N SER A 313 2.89 12.06 15.95
CA SER A 313 3.69 12.94 16.81
C SER A 313 2.85 13.83 17.75
N ALA A 314 1.52 13.80 17.58
CA ALA A 314 0.57 14.54 18.39
C ALA A 314 -0.63 13.64 18.75
N ASP A 315 -1.59 14.19 19.50
CA ASP A 315 -2.80 13.44 19.82
C ASP A 315 -3.65 13.20 18.55
N THR A 316 -4.19 11.99 18.43
CA THR A 316 -5.05 11.54 17.34
C THR A 316 -6.53 11.75 17.66
N GLN A 317 -7.39 11.60 16.65
CA GLN A 317 -8.84 11.49 16.84
C GLN A 317 -9.30 10.11 16.40
N ASN A 318 -10.15 9.46 17.18
CA ASN A 318 -10.56 8.07 16.91
C ASN A 318 -11.19 7.89 15.53
N ASN A 319 -12.08 8.79 15.12
CA ASN A 319 -12.73 8.68 13.81
C ASN A 319 -11.75 8.82 12.64
N SER A 320 -10.75 9.69 12.74
CA SER A 320 -9.76 9.85 11.68
C SER A 320 -8.71 8.73 11.68
N ALA A 321 -8.32 8.23 12.85
CA ALA A 321 -7.50 7.02 13.00
C ALA A 321 -8.16 5.80 12.36
N ARG A 322 -9.43 5.52 12.71
CA ARG A 322 -10.24 4.46 12.13
C ARG A 322 -10.36 4.56 10.60
N ALA A 323 -10.68 5.75 10.09
CA ALA A 323 -10.75 5.99 8.65
C ALA A 323 -9.38 5.82 7.95
N LEU A 324 -8.28 6.18 8.61
CA LEU A 324 -6.93 5.96 8.11
C LEU A 324 -6.64 4.47 7.98
N ALA A 325 -6.92 3.67 9.02
CA ALA A 325 -6.69 2.22 9.00
C ALA A 325 -7.38 1.55 7.80
N ASN A 326 -8.68 1.84 7.62
CA ASN A 326 -9.46 1.28 6.53
C ASN A 326 -8.90 1.66 5.16
N GLU A 327 -8.62 2.95 4.93
CA GLU A 327 -8.11 3.40 3.62
C GLU A 327 -6.68 2.92 3.35
N PHE A 328 -5.86 2.75 4.39
CA PHE A 328 -4.50 2.24 4.27
C PHE A 328 -4.51 0.82 3.71
N PHE A 329 -5.29 -0.08 4.32
CA PHE A 329 -5.40 -1.48 3.89
C PHE A 329 -6.07 -1.59 2.51
N ASN A 330 -7.14 -0.84 2.27
CA ASN A 330 -7.78 -0.74 0.95
C ASN A 330 -6.77 -0.29 -0.12
N THR A 331 -5.84 0.60 0.21
CA THR A 331 -4.83 1.10 -0.73
C THR A 331 -3.69 0.11 -0.98
N GLU A 332 -3.18 -0.53 0.08
CA GLU A 332 -2.11 -1.54 0.00
C GLU A 332 -2.54 -2.77 -0.82
N PHE A 333 -3.77 -3.23 -0.61
CA PHE A 333 -4.31 -4.43 -1.25
C PHE A 333 -5.19 -4.14 -2.47
N TYR A 334 -5.15 -2.90 -2.97
CA TYR A 334 -5.91 -2.43 -4.12
C TYR A 334 -5.54 -3.12 -5.44
N ASP A 335 -4.23 -3.23 -5.71
CA ASP A 335 -3.70 -3.77 -6.95
C ASP A 335 -2.35 -4.45 -6.71
N PHE A 336 -2.39 -5.77 -6.61
CA PHE A 336 -1.20 -6.60 -6.41
C PHE A 336 -0.25 -6.60 -7.60
N SER A 337 -0.72 -6.13 -8.76
CA SER A 337 0.07 -6.02 -9.97
C SER A 337 1.08 -4.87 -9.91
N THR A 338 0.73 -3.85 -9.11
CA THR A 338 1.55 -2.68 -8.83
C THR A 338 1.53 -2.41 -7.32
N PRO A 339 2.19 -3.27 -6.51
CA PRO A 339 2.18 -3.13 -5.05
C PRO A 339 2.60 -1.72 -4.67
N ARG A 340 1.76 -1.06 -3.87
CA ARG A 340 2.10 0.22 -3.30
C ARG A 340 3.07 0.02 -2.16
N SER A 341 3.94 0.99 -1.99
CA SER A 341 4.73 1.11 -0.76
C SER A 341 3.86 1.60 0.38
N VAL A 342 4.21 1.23 1.60
CA VAL A 342 3.54 1.70 2.83
C VAL A 342 3.49 3.22 2.92
N GLY A 343 4.50 3.92 2.37
CA GLY A 343 4.48 5.38 2.25
C GLY A 343 3.45 5.88 1.24
N GLU A 344 3.24 5.20 0.11
CA GLU A 344 2.16 5.52 -0.85
C GLU A 344 0.78 5.29 -0.24
N ALA A 345 0.57 4.20 0.51
CA ALA A 345 -0.69 3.98 1.21
C ALA A 345 -0.96 5.00 2.31
N LEU A 346 0.04 5.40 3.08
CA LEU A 346 -0.11 6.49 4.04
C LEU A 346 -0.53 7.79 3.33
N GLN A 347 0.11 8.14 2.21
CA GLN A 347 -0.24 9.36 1.47
C GLN A 347 -1.65 9.30 0.87
N ALA A 348 -2.07 8.15 0.33
CA ALA A 348 -3.42 7.96 -0.17
C ALA A 348 -4.46 8.11 0.97
N SER A 349 -4.16 7.52 2.13
CA SER A 349 -5.00 7.60 3.32
C SER A 349 -5.14 9.04 3.82
N LEU A 350 -4.04 9.78 3.94
CA LEU A 350 -4.08 11.19 4.34
C LEU A 350 -4.82 12.07 3.32
N LEU A 351 -4.70 11.76 2.02
CA LEU A 351 -5.49 12.43 0.98
C LEU A 351 -6.98 12.11 1.09
N TYR A 352 -7.34 10.89 1.46
CA TYR A 352 -8.72 10.52 1.73
C TYR A 352 -9.26 11.27 2.95
N LEU A 353 -8.51 11.29 4.07
CA LEU A 353 -8.86 12.06 5.27
C LEU A 353 -9.06 13.55 4.95
N ASP A 354 -8.18 14.14 4.14
CA ASP A 354 -8.29 15.53 3.69
C ASP A 354 -9.57 15.82 2.90
N LYS A 355 -10.12 14.83 2.19
CA LYS A 355 -11.39 14.98 1.47
C LYS A 355 -12.60 14.85 2.39
N ILE A 356 -12.57 13.95 3.37
CA ILE A 356 -13.71 13.69 4.26
C ILE A 356 -13.76 14.64 5.47
N PHE A 357 -12.60 15.14 5.92
CA PHE A 357 -12.45 16.15 6.98
C PHE A 357 -12.07 17.52 6.39
N TYR A 358 -12.67 17.85 5.23
CA TYR A 358 -12.31 18.97 4.34
C TYR A 358 -12.21 20.34 5.00
N THR A 359 -12.90 20.60 6.12
CA THR A 359 -12.82 21.87 6.81
C THR A 359 -11.50 21.96 7.58
N PRO A 360 -10.57 22.89 7.22
CA PRO A 360 -9.42 23.18 8.06
C PRO A 360 -9.94 23.48 9.47
N PRO A 361 -9.47 22.70 10.45
CA PRO A 361 -8.11 22.20 10.55
C PRO A 361 -7.96 20.70 10.26
N GLY A 362 -9.05 19.99 9.94
CA GLY A 362 -9.11 18.52 9.92
C GLY A 362 -8.03 17.88 9.06
N GLY A 363 -8.11 18.00 7.74
CA GLY A 363 -7.13 17.42 6.81
C GLY A 363 -5.68 17.82 7.07
N LYS A 364 -5.41 19.10 7.32
CA LYS A 364 -4.06 19.61 7.63
C LYS A 364 -3.47 18.97 8.90
N ALA A 365 -4.26 18.85 9.96
CA ALA A 365 -3.78 18.30 11.23
C ALA A 365 -3.44 16.80 11.14
N GLU A 366 -4.07 16.05 10.22
CA GLU A 366 -3.73 14.66 9.96
C GLU A 366 -2.38 14.54 9.25
N TYR A 367 -2.13 15.36 8.21
CA TYR A 367 -0.82 15.42 7.54
C TYR A 367 0.30 15.85 8.48
N GLU A 368 0.04 16.78 9.40
CA GLU A 368 1.07 17.24 10.34
C GLU A 368 1.38 16.21 11.42
N ARG A 369 0.40 15.42 11.89
CA ARG A 369 0.65 14.48 12.99
C ARG A 369 1.27 13.17 12.55
N TYR A 370 0.80 12.56 11.45
CA TYR A 370 1.24 11.21 11.12
C TYR A 370 2.62 11.24 10.48
N GLN A 371 3.55 10.54 11.10
CA GLN A 371 4.93 10.40 10.67
C GLN A 371 5.19 8.96 10.25
N LEU A 372 6.06 8.79 9.26
CA LEU A 372 6.57 7.50 8.84
C LEU A 372 8.05 7.43 9.26
N PHE A 373 8.34 6.52 10.17
CA PHE A 373 9.70 6.16 10.53
C PHE A 373 10.06 4.86 9.79
N GLY A 374 11.24 4.78 9.19
CA GLY A 374 11.63 3.67 8.33
C GLY A 374 11.74 4.03 6.85
N ASP A 375 11.93 3.01 5.99
CA ASP A 375 11.97 3.20 4.53
C ASP A 375 10.56 3.41 3.96
N PRO A 376 10.23 4.61 3.42
CA PRO A 376 8.90 4.89 2.87
C PRO A 376 8.57 4.09 1.60
N SER A 377 9.57 3.46 0.97
CA SER A 377 9.40 2.63 -0.23
C SER A 377 9.16 1.16 0.07
N LEU A 378 9.13 0.74 1.35
CA LEU A 378 8.88 -0.64 1.71
C LEU A 378 7.51 -1.09 1.19
N THR A 379 7.47 -2.24 0.53
CA THR A 379 6.25 -2.90 0.06
C THR A 379 6.03 -4.19 0.85
N PHE A 380 4.78 -4.53 1.15
CA PHE A 380 4.47 -5.85 1.69
C PHE A 380 4.82 -6.96 0.70
N ARG A 381 5.33 -8.08 1.23
CA ARG A 381 5.34 -9.33 0.48
C ARG A 381 4.07 -10.07 0.86
N LEU A 382 3.21 -10.29 -0.13
CA LEU A 382 1.98 -11.03 0.04
C LEU A 382 2.32 -12.49 0.27
N PRO A 383 1.63 -13.22 1.17
CA PRO A 383 1.75 -14.67 1.30
C PRO A 383 1.74 -15.27 -0.10
N GLN A 384 2.72 -16.13 -0.37
CA GLN A 384 3.15 -16.57 -1.69
C GLN A 384 2.03 -16.53 -2.75
N GLY A 385 2.14 -15.62 -3.72
CA GLY A 385 1.28 -15.59 -4.90
C GLY A 385 0.04 -14.71 -4.78
N ALA A 386 0.22 -13.41 -4.99
CA ALA A 386 -0.80 -12.69 -5.74
C ALA A 386 -0.78 -13.17 -7.19
N ARG A 387 -1.77 -13.99 -7.54
CA ARG A 387 -1.84 -14.73 -8.81
C ARG A 387 -2.88 -14.14 -9.76
N LEU A 388 -3.51 -13.03 -9.36
CA LEU A 388 -4.53 -12.34 -10.14
C LEU A 388 -4.11 -10.88 -10.37
N ARG A 389 -4.45 -10.33 -11.53
CA ARG A 389 -4.41 -8.88 -11.84
C ARG A 389 -5.70 -8.47 -12.53
N SER A 390 -6.31 -7.37 -12.14
CA SER A 390 -7.37 -6.71 -12.91
C SER A 390 -7.36 -5.24 -12.56
N HIS A 391 -7.49 -4.40 -13.57
CA HIS A 391 -7.51 -2.96 -13.38
C HIS A 391 -8.87 -2.59 -12.80
N LYS A 392 -8.91 -1.92 -11.64
CA LYS A 392 -10.16 -1.29 -11.19
C LYS A 392 -10.49 -0.15 -12.15
N PHE A 393 -11.62 -0.27 -12.83
CA PHE A 393 -12.18 0.77 -13.67
C PHE A 393 -13.66 0.95 -13.30
N TYR A 394 -14.16 2.18 -13.38
CA TYR A 394 -15.60 2.44 -13.36
C TYR A 394 -16.11 2.22 -14.78
N LEU A 395 -16.84 1.14 -15.03
CA LEU A 395 -17.61 1.01 -16.27
C LEU A 395 -18.99 1.62 -16.04
N PRO A 396 -19.33 2.73 -16.71
CA PRO A 396 -20.73 3.05 -16.92
C PRO A 396 -21.30 1.95 -17.82
N VAL A 397 -22.35 1.30 -17.35
CA VAL A 397 -22.97 0.14 -17.99
C VAL A 397 -24.46 0.40 -18.13
N ASP A 398 -24.96 0.24 -19.35
CA ASP A 398 -26.38 0.41 -19.62
C ASP A 398 -27.15 -0.79 -19.04
N TRP A 399 -28.36 -0.54 -18.56
CA TRP A 399 -29.28 -1.61 -18.19
C TRP A 399 -29.56 -2.54 -19.37
N GLY A 400 -29.70 -3.84 -19.09
CA GLY A 400 -29.92 -4.85 -20.12
C GLY A 400 -28.69 -5.19 -20.96
N SER A 401 -27.54 -4.54 -20.71
CA SER A 401 -26.29 -4.84 -21.42
C SER A 401 -25.50 -6.00 -20.79
N GLN A 402 -24.68 -6.63 -21.62
CA GLN A 402 -23.67 -7.60 -21.18
C GLN A 402 -22.33 -6.90 -20.98
N VAL A 403 -21.71 -7.14 -19.83
CA VAL A 403 -20.41 -6.55 -19.47
C VAL A 403 -19.38 -7.66 -19.34
N ILE A 404 -18.24 -7.50 -19.98
CA ILE A 404 -17.14 -8.47 -19.97
C ILE A 404 -15.96 -7.86 -19.22
N ILE A 405 -15.49 -8.53 -18.18
CA ILE A 405 -14.44 -8.07 -17.28
C ILE A 405 -13.25 -9.04 -17.40
N PRO A 406 -12.09 -8.58 -17.92
CA PRO A 406 -10.89 -9.39 -17.98
C PRO A 406 -10.16 -9.43 -16.64
N PHE A 407 -9.72 -10.61 -16.24
CA PHE A 407 -8.80 -10.86 -15.14
C PHE A 407 -7.58 -11.58 -15.67
N SER A 408 -6.39 -11.08 -15.39
CA SER A 408 -5.16 -11.81 -15.66
C SER A 408 -4.92 -12.79 -14.52
N VAL A 409 -4.64 -14.06 -14.83
CA VAL A 409 -4.11 -15.04 -13.89
C VAL A 409 -2.64 -15.23 -14.21
N GLU A 410 -1.77 -15.17 -13.22
CA GLU A 410 -0.32 -15.32 -13.38
C GLU A 410 0.20 -16.38 -12.41
N ASN A 411 1.14 -17.21 -12.87
CA ASN A 411 1.90 -18.10 -12.02
C ASN A 411 3.30 -17.51 -11.75
N PRO A 412 3.50 -16.79 -10.63
CA PRO A 412 4.81 -16.29 -10.25
C PRO A 412 5.71 -17.36 -9.59
N GLY A 413 5.22 -18.59 -9.42
CA GLY A 413 5.95 -19.68 -8.77
C GLY A 413 7.03 -20.32 -9.64
N GLU A 414 7.81 -21.21 -9.03
CA GLU A 414 8.94 -21.91 -9.67
C GLU A 414 8.53 -23.21 -10.39
N THR A 415 7.30 -23.68 -10.16
CA THR A 415 6.74 -24.90 -10.76
C THR A 415 5.46 -24.61 -11.54
N ALA A 416 5.09 -25.51 -12.45
CA ALA A 416 3.80 -25.42 -13.13
C ALA A 416 2.67 -25.73 -12.15
N GLU A 417 1.56 -25.02 -12.26
CA GLU A 417 0.49 -25.05 -11.26
C GLU A 417 -0.89 -24.89 -11.89
N THR A 418 -1.87 -25.55 -11.26
CA THR A 418 -3.29 -25.40 -11.58
C THR A 418 -3.97 -24.46 -10.59
N PHE A 419 -4.69 -23.47 -11.11
CA PHE A 419 -5.45 -22.47 -10.38
C PHE A 419 -6.93 -22.74 -10.58
N GLU A 420 -7.65 -23.03 -9.49
CA GLU A 420 -9.11 -23.12 -9.44
C GLU A 420 -9.71 -21.72 -9.22
N LEU A 421 -10.62 -21.30 -10.08
CA LEU A 421 -11.19 -19.95 -10.12
C LEU A 421 -12.64 -19.98 -9.63
N THR A 422 -12.97 -19.12 -8.67
CA THR A 422 -14.34 -18.92 -8.21
C THR A 422 -14.76 -17.47 -8.32
N ILE A 423 -15.99 -17.24 -8.77
CA ILE A 423 -16.58 -15.90 -8.85
C ILE A 423 -17.72 -15.76 -7.86
N HIS A 424 -17.73 -14.64 -7.14
CA HIS A 424 -18.79 -14.26 -6.25
C HIS A 424 -19.27 -12.84 -6.60
N SER A 425 -20.56 -12.69 -6.79
CA SER A 425 -21.26 -11.40 -6.87
C SER A 425 -22.40 -11.41 -5.85
N PHE A 426 -22.73 -10.25 -5.29
CA PHE A 426 -23.71 -10.18 -4.20
C PHE A 426 -25.12 -9.95 -4.72
N ALA A 427 -25.30 -9.02 -5.67
CA ALA A 427 -26.61 -8.63 -6.16
C ALA A 427 -26.75 -8.70 -7.69
N LEU A 428 -25.64 -8.66 -8.45
CA LEU A 428 -25.61 -8.91 -9.89
C LEU A 428 -25.68 -10.41 -10.16
N ASN A 429 -26.79 -10.89 -10.72
CA ASN A 429 -26.95 -12.28 -11.16
C ASN A 429 -27.69 -12.32 -12.51
N PRO A 430 -27.24 -13.14 -13.48
CA PRO A 430 -26.09 -14.06 -13.41
C PRO A 430 -24.75 -13.40 -13.76
N VAL A 431 -23.70 -13.80 -13.02
CA VAL A 431 -22.29 -13.61 -13.41
C VAL A 431 -21.71 -14.97 -13.76
N ALA A 432 -20.99 -15.07 -14.89
CA ALA A 432 -20.39 -16.31 -15.38
C ALA A 432 -18.90 -16.13 -15.66
N LEU A 433 -18.09 -17.12 -15.30
CA LEU A 433 -16.69 -17.22 -15.75
C LEU A 433 -16.62 -18.07 -17.02
N ASP A 434 -15.72 -17.68 -17.93
CA ASP A 434 -15.41 -18.45 -19.13
C ASP A 434 -14.61 -19.74 -18.84
N VAL A 435 -13.73 -19.69 -17.83
CA VAL A 435 -12.99 -20.85 -17.31
C VAL A 435 -12.99 -20.86 -15.78
N TYR A 436 -13.06 -22.07 -15.22
CA TYR A 436 -13.03 -22.30 -13.77
C TYR A 436 -11.71 -22.89 -13.30
N SER A 437 -10.82 -23.29 -14.21
CA SER A 437 -9.45 -23.68 -13.87
C SER A 437 -8.48 -23.35 -14.99
N VAL A 438 -7.24 -23.03 -14.64
CA VAL A 438 -6.15 -22.81 -15.58
C VAL A 438 -4.86 -23.45 -15.07
N GLU A 439 -4.12 -24.13 -15.94
CA GLU A 439 -2.76 -24.58 -15.67
C GLU A 439 -1.75 -23.60 -16.31
N LEU A 440 -0.79 -23.12 -15.53
CA LEU A 440 0.22 -22.17 -15.96
C LEU A 440 1.61 -22.66 -15.60
N ALA A 441 2.54 -22.58 -16.56
CA ALA A 441 3.96 -22.79 -16.31
C ALA A 441 4.56 -21.65 -15.44
N PRO A 442 5.75 -21.84 -14.84
CA PRO A 442 6.46 -20.79 -14.12
C PRO A 442 6.61 -19.51 -14.94
N GLY A 443 6.21 -18.38 -14.37
CA GLY A 443 6.25 -17.05 -15.01
C GLY A 443 5.23 -16.84 -16.13
N ALA A 444 4.32 -17.80 -16.38
CA ALA A 444 3.28 -17.65 -17.39
C ALA A 444 2.06 -16.90 -16.86
N ALA A 445 1.33 -16.22 -17.75
CA ALA A 445 0.07 -15.57 -17.46
C ALA A 445 -0.98 -15.87 -18.54
N THR A 446 -2.25 -15.88 -18.15
CA THR A 446 -3.41 -15.94 -19.04
C THR A 446 -4.41 -14.84 -18.67
N VAL A 447 -5.40 -14.61 -19.53
CA VAL A 447 -6.57 -13.79 -19.21
C VAL A 447 -7.81 -14.67 -19.18
N VAL A 448 -8.62 -14.50 -18.14
CA VAL A 448 -9.94 -15.10 -17.96
C VAL A 448 -10.99 -14.00 -17.93
N TYR A 449 -12.21 -14.29 -18.33
CA TYR A 449 -13.27 -13.30 -18.52
C TYR A 449 -14.47 -13.62 -17.63
N ALA A 450 -14.87 -12.66 -16.80
CA ALA A 450 -16.18 -12.67 -16.17
C ALA A 450 -17.19 -11.92 -17.02
N THR A 451 -18.32 -12.55 -17.29
CA THR A 451 -19.46 -11.96 -17.96
C THR A 451 -20.55 -11.63 -16.96
N VAL A 452 -21.08 -10.42 -17.02
CA VAL A 452 -22.15 -9.91 -16.15
C VAL A 452 -23.32 -9.52 -17.03
N GLN A 453 -24.51 -10.02 -16.69
CA GLN A 453 -25.75 -9.59 -17.32
C GLN A 453 -26.42 -8.54 -16.44
N MET A 454 -26.54 -7.30 -16.93
CA MET A 454 -27.14 -6.20 -16.18
C MET A 454 -28.67 -6.28 -16.23
N SER A 455 -29.31 -6.49 -15.08
CA SER A 455 -30.77 -6.45 -15.00
C SER A 455 -31.30 -5.04 -15.29
N THR A 456 -32.45 -4.95 -15.97
CA THR A 456 -33.20 -3.70 -16.15
C THR A 456 -33.88 -3.22 -14.87
N ASP A 457 -33.99 -4.08 -13.86
CA ASP A 457 -34.66 -3.79 -12.59
C ASP A 457 -33.69 -3.29 -11.51
N TYR A 458 -32.42 -3.07 -11.86
CA TYR A 458 -31.38 -2.69 -10.92
C TYR A 458 -31.47 -1.20 -10.55
N PRO A 459 -31.44 -0.80 -9.25
CA PRO A 459 -31.63 0.60 -8.87
C PRO A 459 -30.58 1.53 -9.50
N VAL A 460 -31.00 2.73 -9.90
CA VAL A 460 -30.10 3.77 -10.44
C VAL A 460 -29.05 4.16 -9.41
N GLY A 461 -27.78 4.19 -9.82
CA GLY A 461 -26.66 4.61 -8.97
C GLY A 461 -26.22 3.55 -7.95
N ALA A 462 -26.86 2.38 -7.93
CA ALA A 462 -26.41 1.26 -7.13
C ALA A 462 -25.04 0.78 -7.61
N SER A 463 -24.18 0.44 -6.65
CA SER A 463 -22.89 -0.19 -6.92
C SER A 463 -22.87 -1.62 -6.40
N ASP A 464 -22.29 -2.54 -7.17
CA ASP A 464 -22.04 -3.90 -6.71
C ASP A 464 -20.59 -4.32 -7.00
N ASN A 465 -20.11 -5.32 -6.28
CA ASN A 465 -18.74 -5.81 -6.35
C ASN A 465 -18.72 -7.24 -6.91
N ILE A 466 -17.90 -7.45 -7.92
CA ILE A 466 -17.56 -8.79 -8.43
C ILE A 466 -16.21 -9.19 -7.88
N THR A 467 -16.20 -10.32 -7.21
CA THR A 467 -15.03 -10.93 -6.59
C THR A 467 -14.60 -12.14 -7.40
N LEU A 468 -13.41 -12.11 -7.99
CA LEU A 468 -12.75 -13.32 -8.52
C LEU A 468 -11.73 -13.81 -7.49
N THR A 469 -11.75 -15.11 -7.18
CA THR A 469 -10.75 -15.78 -6.34
C THR A 469 -10.03 -16.83 -7.16
N ALA A 470 -8.70 -16.87 -7.09
CA ALA A 470 -7.87 -17.96 -7.62
C ALA A 470 -7.31 -18.74 -6.44
N THR A 471 -7.59 -20.05 -6.42
CA THR A 471 -7.13 -21.00 -5.41
C THR A 471 -6.11 -21.92 -6.06
N GLN A 472 -4.94 -22.05 -5.46
CA GLN A 472 -3.93 -23.02 -5.88
C GLN A 472 -3.88 -24.17 -4.87
N HIS A 473 -3.64 -25.37 -5.40
CA HIS A 473 -3.37 -26.56 -4.63
C HIS A 473 -1.87 -26.86 -4.71
N GLU A 474 -1.10 -26.60 -3.64
CA GLU A 474 0.28 -27.07 -3.59
C GLU A 474 0.32 -28.58 -3.27
N PRO A 475 1.21 -29.36 -3.91
CA PRO A 475 1.49 -30.72 -3.52
C PRO A 475 2.42 -30.72 -2.29
N LEU A 476 1.95 -30.19 -1.16
CA LEU A 476 2.60 -30.31 0.14
C LEU A 476 1.88 -31.35 1.00
N PRO A 477 2.56 -31.97 2.01
CA PRO A 477 1.95 -32.94 2.92
C PRO A 477 1.07 -32.23 3.99
N ALA A 478 0.10 -31.45 3.52
CA ALA A 478 -1.10 -30.92 4.18
C ALA A 478 -1.78 -30.04 3.13
N ASP A 479 -3.09 -30.15 2.96
CA ASP A 479 -3.88 -29.44 1.94
C ASP A 479 -3.94 -27.90 2.18
N GLU A 480 -2.80 -27.22 2.06
CA GLU A 480 -2.69 -25.77 2.24
C GLU A 480 -3.11 -25.06 0.95
N LEU A 481 -4.24 -24.35 1.01
CA LEU A 481 -4.82 -23.63 -0.13
C LEU A 481 -4.36 -22.18 -0.11
N ILE A 482 -3.64 -21.76 -1.14
CA ILE A 482 -3.31 -20.35 -1.34
C ILE A 482 -4.42 -19.69 -2.17
N LYS A 483 -4.98 -18.60 -1.67
CA LYS A 483 -6.06 -17.84 -2.33
C LYS A 483 -5.64 -16.41 -2.62
N THR A 484 -5.81 -15.98 -3.87
CA THR A 484 -5.75 -14.57 -4.26
C THR A 484 -7.15 -14.10 -4.66
N LYS A 485 -7.54 -12.87 -4.30
CA LYS A 485 -8.80 -12.26 -4.72
C LYS A 485 -8.58 -10.97 -5.50
N ILE A 486 -9.45 -10.66 -6.47
CA ILE A 486 -9.64 -9.30 -6.99
C ILE A 486 -11.11 -8.91 -6.95
N THR A 487 -11.38 -7.66 -6.57
CA THR A 487 -12.70 -7.06 -6.57
C THR A 487 -12.83 -5.98 -7.66
N VAL A 488 -13.88 -6.06 -8.47
CA VAL A 488 -14.28 -5.02 -9.45
C VAL A 488 -15.63 -4.45 -9.07
N SER A 489 -15.71 -3.13 -8.90
CA SER A 489 -16.95 -2.42 -8.60
C SER A 489 -17.64 -1.93 -9.87
N LEU A 490 -18.92 -2.24 -10.01
CA LEU A 490 -19.79 -1.83 -11.13
C LEU A 490 -20.84 -0.84 -10.63
N GLN A 491 -21.20 0.16 -11.43
CA GLN A 491 -22.26 1.11 -11.09
C GLN A 491 -23.22 1.32 -12.26
N THR A 492 -24.52 1.24 -11.99
CA THR A 492 -25.59 1.41 -12.99
C THR A 492 -25.97 2.88 -13.19
N PHE A 493 -26.28 3.24 -14.44
CA PHE A 493 -26.71 4.60 -14.80
C PHE A 493 -27.98 4.57 -15.66
N ASP A 494 -28.87 5.54 -15.47
CA ASP A 494 -30.04 5.76 -16.33
C ASP A 494 -29.72 6.77 -17.45
N PRO A 495 -29.72 6.36 -18.74
CA PRO A 495 -29.42 7.25 -19.86
C PRO A 495 -30.47 8.36 -20.08
N ALA A 496 -31.66 8.27 -19.46
CA ALA A 496 -32.73 9.28 -19.60
C ALA A 496 -32.52 10.52 -18.70
N ILE A 497 -31.59 10.47 -17.75
CA ILE A 497 -31.24 11.61 -16.91
C ILE A 497 -29.99 12.28 -17.51
N PRO A 498 -30.10 13.47 -18.12
CA PRO A 498 -28.92 14.19 -18.56
C PRO A 498 -28.06 14.47 -17.32
N LEU A 499 -26.81 14.00 -17.36
CA LEU A 499 -25.82 14.32 -16.33
C LEU A 499 -25.85 15.84 -16.11
N PRO A 500 -25.92 16.35 -14.87
CA PRO A 500 -25.48 17.71 -14.64
C PRO A 500 -24.07 17.79 -15.21
N LEU A 501 -23.86 18.71 -16.15
CA LEU A 501 -22.53 19.09 -16.60
C LEU A 501 -21.75 19.49 -15.34
N VAL A 502 -21.04 18.54 -14.74
CA VAL A 502 -19.95 18.84 -13.82
C VAL A 502 -18.98 19.62 -14.68
N LYS A 503 -18.93 20.94 -14.45
CA LYS A 503 -18.05 21.85 -15.17
C LYS A 503 -16.66 21.22 -15.24
N ARG A 504 -16.23 20.93 -16.47
CA ARG A 504 -14.90 20.42 -16.82
C ARG A 504 -13.80 21.45 -16.51
N SER A 505 -13.59 21.78 -15.24
CA SER A 505 -12.49 22.69 -14.86
C SER A 505 -11.59 22.22 -13.72
N ASN A 506 -11.82 21.08 -13.06
CA ASN A 506 -10.95 20.69 -11.91
C ASN A 506 -10.52 19.20 -11.81
N PHE A 507 -10.63 18.41 -12.88
CA PHE A 507 -9.92 17.12 -12.94
C PHE A 507 -8.95 17.13 -14.12
N GLY A 508 -7.66 17.15 -13.80
CA GLY A 508 -6.60 16.89 -14.76
C GLY A 508 -6.77 15.50 -15.34
N LYS A 509 -7.09 15.47 -16.64
CA LYS A 509 -7.15 14.36 -17.59
C LYS A 509 -6.57 13.00 -17.10
N PRO A 510 -7.35 11.91 -17.08
CA PRO A 510 -6.77 10.59 -17.25
C PRO A 510 -6.27 10.45 -18.70
N TYR A 511 -5.02 10.04 -18.84
CA TYR A 511 -4.45 9.60 -20.11
C TYR A 511 -5.22 8.35 -20.58
N LEU A 512 -6.13 8.51 -21.53
CA LEU A 512 -6.53 7.43 -22.41
C LEU A 512 -5.49 7.36 -23.54
N ARG A 513 -4.66 6.32 -23.54
CA ARG A 513 -3.97 5.91 -24.77
C ARG A 513 -4.99 5.24 -25.71
N PRO A 514 -5.05 5.63 -26.99
CA PRO A 514 -6.02 5.09 -27.95
C PRO A 514 -5.50 3.80 -28.60
N ASP A 515 -5.50 2.68 -27.89
CA ASP A 515 -5.04 1.39 -28.44
C ASP A 515 -5.45 0.18 -27.58
N ALA A 516 -6.68 0.19 -27.07
CA ALA A 516 -7.38 -1.05 -26.68
C ALA A 516 -8.78 -1.02 -27.30
N ALA A 517 -8.94 -1.79 -28.39
CA ALA A 517 -10.23 -2.01 -29.02
C ALA A 517 -11.13 -2.81 -28.06
N VAL A 518 -11.89 -2.12 -27.22
CA VAL A 518 -13.09 -2.69 -26.59
C VAL A 518 -14.16 -2.70 -27.68
N GLY A 519 -14.33 -3.86 -28.32
CA GLY A 519 -15.40 -4.07 -29.28
C GLY A 519 -16.74 -4.08 -28.55
N ILE A 520 -17.45 -2.94 -28.60
CA ILE A 520 -18.89 -2.91 -28.36
C ILE A 520 -19.52 -3.56 -29.60
N ILE A 521 -19.97 -4.80 -29.49
CA ILE A 521 -20.85 -5.40 -30.49
C ILE A 521 -22.26 -4.89 -30.19
N GLN A 522 -22.81 -4.11 -31.12
CA GLN A 522 -24.20 -3.63 -31.07
C GLN A 522 -25.21 -4.75 -31.22
#